data_AF-A0A8J4WP61-F1
#
_entry.id   AF-A0A8J4WP61-F1
#
_cell.length_a   1.000
_cell.length_b   1.000
_cell.length_c   1.000
_cell.angle_alpha   90.00
_cell.angle_beta   90.00
_cell.angle_gamma   90.00
#
_symmetry.space_group_name_H-M   'P 1'
#
loop_
_entity.id
_entity.type
_entity.pdbx_description
1 polymer ?
#
loop_
_entity_poly.entity_id
_entity_poly.type
_entity_poly.pdbx_seq_one_letter_code
_entity_poly.pdbx_strand_id
1 'polypeptide(L)'
;MRAEQKIDTIVSTPLFRLPLGTIFNGMPPDSLMQRNLLRCLTWQLPSGQRIAREMGIPPLSDTELAELQTIRPEFVNRLRFSITS
;
A
#
# COMPACT_ATOMS: atom_id res chain seq x y z
N MET A 1 29.30 4.89 5.55
CA MET A 1 28.01 5.43 6.03
C MET A 1 26.97 5.14 4.98
N ARG A 2 25.85 4.51 5.36
CA ARG A 2 24.73 4.22 4.43
C ARG A 2 23.89 5.50 4.35
N ALA A 3 23.64 6.01 3.16
CA ALA A 3 22.77 7.16 3.00
C ALA A 3 21.36 6.80 3.51
N GLU A 4 20.80 7.67 4.35
CA GLU A 4 19.38 7.59 4.73
C GLU A 4 18.55 7.64 3.43
N GLN A 5 17.73 6.62 3.17
CA GLN A 5 16.87 6.64 1.99
C GLN A 5 15.74 7.64 2.20
N LYS A 6 15.46 8.49 1.20
CA LYS A 6 14.31 9.40 1.21
C LYS A 6 13.02 8.61 1.40
N ILE A 7 12.12 9.12 2.23
CA ILE A 7 10.77 8.58 2.34
C ILE A 7 10.02 8.98 1.07
N ASP A 8 9.84 8.02 0.17
CA ASP A 8 9.03 8.13 -1.03
C ASP A 8 8.38 6.77 -1.37
N THR A 9 7.69 6.69 -2.51
CA THR A 9 7.03 5.46 -2.98
C THR A 9 7.98 4.49 -3.70
N ILE A 10 9.27 4.83 -3.83
CA ILE A 10 10.28 4.04 -4.53
C ILE A 10 11.15 3.28 -3.52
N VAL A 11 10.94 1.98 -3.50
CA VAL A 11 11.62 1.08 -2.56
C VAL A 11 13.04 0.77 -3.03
N SER A 12 14.01 0.81 -2.13
CA SER A 12 15.40 0.42 -2.47
C SER A 12 15.51 -1.06 -2.83
N THR A 13 16.45 -1.37 -3.73
CA THR A 13 16.73 -2.73 -4.21
C THR A 13 16.86 -3.79 -3.11
N PRO A 14 17.53 -3.54 -1.96
CA PRO A 14 17.64 -4.54 -0.90
C PRO A 14 16.31 -4.88 -0.22
N LEU A 15 15.32 -3.99 -0.27
CA LEU A 15 13.97 -4.23 0.25
C LEU A 15 13.07 -4.90 -0.80
N PHE A 16 13.43 -4.79 -2.08
CA PHE A 16 12.79 -5.50 -3.19
C PHE A 16 13.29 -6.94 -3.32
N ARG A 17 14.55 -7.19 -2.94
CA ARG A 17 15.20 -8.51 -2.89
C ARG A 17 15.90 -8.69 -1.55
N LEU A 18 15.15 -9.15 -0.57
CA LEU A 18 15.63 -9.42 0.77
C LEU A 18 16.72 -10.49 0.73
N PRO A 19 17.84 -10.32 1.47
CA PRO A 19 18.85 -11.36 1.56
C PRO A 19 18.24 -12.65 2.12
N LEU A 20 18.49 -13.80 1.48
CA LEU A 20 17.87 -15.08 1.83
C LEU A 20 18.05 -15.46 3.31
N GLY A 21 19.17 -15.08 3.94
CA GLY A 21 19.41 -15.29 5.37
C GLY A 21 18.47 -14.52 6.31
N THR A 22 17.71 -13.53 5.81
CA THR A 22 16.68 -12.81 6.56
C THR A 22 15.30 -13.47 6.47
N ILE A 23 15.13 -14.43 5.57
CA ILE A 23 13.89 -15.13 5.35
C ILE A 23 13.96 -16.46 6.10
N PHE A 24 13.17 -16.61 7.16
CA PHE A 24 13.04 -17.88 7.87
C PHE A 24 12.58 -18.95 6.88
N ASN A 25 13.47 -19.91 6.54
CA ASN A 25 13.39 -20.96 5.50
C ASN A 25 13.83 -20.60 4.06
N GLY A 26 14.19 -19.35 3.76
CA GLY A 26 14.65 -18.93 2.43
C GLY A 26 13.59 -18.97 1.32
N MET A 27 12.31 -19.20 1.65
CA MET A 27 11.23 -19.35 0.67
C MET A 27 10.60 -18.01 0.28
N PRO A 28 10.13 -17.85 -0.97
CA PRO A 28 9.45 -16.64 -1.41
C PRO A 28 8.18 -16.34 -0.60
N PRO A 29 7.70 -15.07 -0.58
CA PRO A 29 8.25 -13.93 -1.34
C PRO A 29 9.47 -13.28 -0.66
N ASP A 30 10.42 -12.86 -1.50
CA ASP A 30 11.67 -12.18 -1.14
C ASP A 30 11.58 -10.65 -1.23
N SER A 31 10.42 -10.09 -1.60
CA SER A 31 10.15 -8.66 -1.50
C SER A 31 9.51 -8.30 -0.16
N LEU A 32 10.05 -7.30 0.54
CA LEU A 32 9.46 -6.79 1.78
C LEU A 32 8.04 -6.27 1.56
N MET A 33 7.76 -5.65 0.40
CA MET A 33 6.44 -5.10 0.09
C MET A 33 5.41 -6.22 -0.06
N GLN A 34 5.76 -7.29 -0.76
CA GLN A 34 4.88 -8.46 -0.91
C GLN A 34 4.60 -9.11 0.45
N ARG A 35 5.62 -9.28 1.29
CA ARG A 35 5.46 -9.84 2.64
C ARG A 35 4.58 -8.98 3.52
N ASN A 36 4.79 -7.66 3.51
CA ASN A 36 3.96 -6.72 4.25
C ASN A 36 2.51 -6.75 3.77
N LEU A 37 2.27 -6.76 2.46
CA LEU A 37 0.93 -6.88 1.90
C LEU A 37 0.24 -8.17 2.35
N LEU A 38 0.90 -9.32 2.18
CA LEU A 38 0.34 -10.61 2.60
C LEU A 38 0.03 -10.63 4.09
N ARG A 39 0.94 -10.16 4.95
CA ARG A 39 0.70 -10.05 6.39
C ARG A 39 -0.53 -9.18 6.70
N CYS A 40 -0.67 -8.03 6.04
CA CYS A 40 -1.83 -7.15 6.21
C CYS A 40 -3.14 -7.86 5.81
N LEU A 41 -3.13 -8.63 4.72
CA LEU A 41 -4.29 -9.39 4.27
C LEU A 41 -4.63 -10.55 5.21
N THR A 42 -3.63 -11.32 5.63
CA THR A 42 -3.79 -12.46 6.55
C THR A 42 -4.42 -12.03 7.87
N TRP A 43 -4.04 -10.86 8.38
CA TRP A 43 -4.58 -10.32 9.63
C TRP A 43 -5.67 -9.28 9.44
N GLN A 44 -6.19 -9.14 8.22
CA GLN A 44 -7.31 -8.27 7.89
C GLN A 44 -7.13 -6.83 8.41
N LEU A 45 -5.92 -6.29 8.27
CA LEU A 45 -5.63 -4.93 8.73
C LEU A 45 -6.54 -3.92 8.00
N PRO A 46 -7.04 -2.90 8.72
CA PRO A 46 -7.89 -1.89 8.11
C PRO A 46 -7.13 -1.08 7.06
N SER A 47 -7.85 -0.60 6.03
CA SER A 47 -7.28 0.31 5.05
C SER A 47 -6.93 1.66 5.69
N GLY A 48 -5.96 2.38 5.11
CA GLY A 48 -5.58 3.72 5.60
C GLY A 48 -6.77 4.69 5.66
N GLN A 49 -7.71 4.58 4.72
CA GLN A 49 -8.98 5.30 4.70
C GLN A 49 -9.88 5.01 5.92
N ARG A 50 -9.94 3.76 6.35
CA ARG A 50 -10.68 3.38 7.58
C ARG A 50 -9.98 3.93 8.81
N ILE A 51 -8.65 3.79 8.89
CA ILE A 51 -7.86 4.33 10.00
C ILE A 51 -8.03 5.86 10.09
N ALA A 52 -8.00 6.59 8.98
CA ALA A 52 -8.20 8.05 8.98
C ALA A 52 -9.53 8.44 9.64
N ARG A 53 -10.62 7.75 9.31
CA ARG A 53 -11.95 7.97 9.93
C ARG A 53 -11.92 7.71 11.44
N GLU A 54 -11.32 6.60 11.88
CA GLU A 54 -11.20 6.27 13.31
C GLU A 54 -10.34 7.29 14.07
N MET A 55 -9.32 7.86 13.40
CA MET A 55 -8.47 8.91 13.97
C MET A 55 -9.08 10.32 13.88
N GLY A 56 -10.26 10.50 13.28
CA GLY A 56 -10.86 11.82 13.05
C GLY A 56 -10.11 12.68 12.03
N ILE A 57 -9.28 12.08 11.18
CA ILE A 57 -8.52 12.75 10.12
C ILE A 57 -9.30 12.66 8.81
N PRO A 58 -9.32 13.73 7.98
CA PRO A 58 -9.97 13.68 6.67
C PRO A 58 -9.46 12.51 5.82
N PRO A 59 -10.34 11.64 5.31
CA PRO A 59 -9.96 10.64 4.31
C PRO A 59 -9.51 11.31 3.01
N LEU A 60 -8.55 10.71 2.31
CA LEU A 60 -8.19 11.15 0.95
C LEU A 60 -9.41 11.08 0.03
N SER A 61 -9.58 12.11 -0.79
CA SER A 61 -10.59 12.19 -1.83
C SER A 61 -10.29 11.26 -3.01
N ASP A 62 -11.30 10.99 -3.83
CA ASP A 62 -11.15 10.16 -5.02
C ASP A 62 -10.16 10.77 -6.04
N THR A 63 -10.06 12.10 -6.10
CA THR A 63 -9.08 12.80 -6.95
C THR A 63 -7.65 12.58 -6.47
N GLU A 64 -7.41 12.56 -5.16
CA GLU A 64 -6.10 12.25 -4.58
C GLU A 64 -5.71 10.78 -4.80
N LEU A 65 -6.69 9.89 -5.05
CA LEU A 65 -6.48 8.48 -5.36
C LEU A 65 -6.47 8.17 -6.86
N ALA A 66 -6.46 9.19 -7.72
CA ALA A 66 -6.59 9.01 -9.17
C ALA A 66 -5.50 8.11 -9.78
N GLU A 67 -4.28 8.09 -9.23
CA GLU A 67 -3.19 7.22 -9.71
C GLU A 67 -3.51 5.72 -9.62
N LEU A 68 -4.37 5.33 -8.68
CA LEU A 68 -4.76 3.94 -8.45
C LEU A 68 -5.67 3.38 -9.56
N GLN A 69 -6.17 4.24 -10.47
CA GLN A 69 -6.95 3.81 -11.64
C GLN A 69 -6.21 2.77 -12.50
N THR A 70 -4.88 2.83 -12.50
CA THR A 70 -4.01 1.91 -13.25
C THR A 70 -4.05 0.49 -12.69
N ILE A 71 -4.38 0.34 -11.40
CA ILE A 71 -4.46 -0.93 -10.70
C ILE A 71 -5.90 -1.43 -10.70
N ARG A 72 -6.88 -0.57 -10.37
CA ARG A 72 -8.32 -0.87 -10.43
C ARG A 72 -9.12 0.39 -10.83
N PRO A 73 -9.73 0.42 -12.02
CA PRO A 73 -10.45 1.60 -12.52
C PRO A 73 -11.63 2.05 -11.64
N GLU A 74 -12.27 1.14 -10.91
CA GLU A 74 -13.39 1.45 -10.03
C GLU A 74 -13.07 2.38 -8.84
N PHE A 75 -11.79 2.56 -8.48
CA PHE A 75 -11.41 3.47 -7.39
C PHE A 75 -11.80 4.93 -7.67
N VAL A 76 -11.92 5.33 -8.93
CA VAL A 76 -12.31 6.68 -9.35
C VAL A 76 -13.79 6.76 -9.77
N ASN A 77 -14.36 5.65 -10.23
CA ASN A 77 -15.73 5.62 -10.77
C ASN A 77 -16.83 5.82 -9.71
N ARG A 78 -16.51 5.84 -8.42
CA ARG A 78 -17.46 6.21 -7.36
C ARG A 78 -17.98 7.66 -7.52
N LEU A 79 -17.21 8.52 -8.19
CA LEU A 79 -17.59 9.89 -8.54
C LEU A 79 -18.82 9.98 -9.48
N ARG A 80 -19.15 8.92 -10.23
CA ARG A 80 -20.25 8.98 -11.22
C ARG A 80 -21.62 8.56 -10.68
N PHE A 81 -21.68 7.85 -9.56
CA PHE A 81 -22.96 7.34 -9.04
C PHE A 81 -23.62 8.25 -8.01
N SER A 82 -22.95 9.31 -7.55
CA SER A 82 -23.49 10.23 -6.53
C SER A 82 -24.16 11.50 -7.09
N ILE A 83 -24.17 11.69 -8.41
CA ILE A 83 -24.79 12.85 -9.10
C ILE A 83 -26.09 12.43 -9.81
N THR A 84 -26.66 11.27 -9.48
CA THR A 84 -27.95 10.83 -10.02
C THR A 84 -28.72 10.07 -8.95
N SER A 85 -29.22 10.80 -7.95
CA SER A 85 -30.38 10.41 -7.16
C SER A 85 -30.99 11.61 -6.43
#